data_AF-A0A7C6GK40-F1
#
_entry.id   AF-A0A7C6GK40-F1
#
_cell.length_a   1.000
_cell.length_b   1.000
_cell.length_c   1.000
_cell.angle_alpha   90.00
_cell.angle_beta   90.00
_cell.angle_gamma   90.00
#
_symmetry.space_group_name_H-M   'P 1'
#
loop_
_entity.id
_entity.type
_entity.pdbx_description
1 polymer ?
#
loop_
_entity_poly.entity_id
_entity_poly.type
_entity_poly.pdbx_seq_one_letter_code
_entity_poly.pdbx_strand_id
1 'polypeptide(L)'
;MQWRDPIATTVMAVLTVLIAFTTKGTAMVSWAGATSWFEIPSTPVPSGPVTWIMALIAVGVTAYVWYLAVSRKSINGWLLVAVAVPFVISFLLSTVAGKGAHLPAVSLLTGALAFATPLVFGALSGVVNERSGIINIAIEGQLLFGAFMGAVVASIAGNAYVGLIGAPIAGALVGALLALFTINFRTDHIIVGVVLNMLVLGLTSFLFSTVLKFNAAELNSINRLPNLKIPFLADVPVIGPILFNQSILVYIMFISVIVLQFMVFNSRWGLRMRACGEHPRAADTVGINVNRTRWRNVLLGGALAGLGGAFFTIGQGL
;
A
#
# COMPACT_ATOMS: atom_id res chain seq x y z
N MET A 1 -28.17 6.27 -4.48
CA MET A 1 -27.97 6.35 -3.01
C MET A 1 -27.07 5.19 -2.64
N GLN A 2 -25.80 5.42 -2.31
CA GLN A 2 -24.88 4.33 -1.98
C GLN A 2 -25.06 3.98 -0.49
N TRP A 3 -25.83 2.92 -0.21
CA TRP A 3 -26.03 2.40 1.16
C TRP A 3 -24.79 1.74 1.76
N ARG A 4 -23.71 1.65 0.98
CA ARG A 4 -22.43 1.04 1.38
C ARG A 4 -21.87 1.65 2.67
N ASP A 5 -21.79 2.98 2.75
CA ASP A 5 -21.09 3.63 3.85
C ASP A 5 -21.85 3.48 5.20
N PRO A 6 -23.18 3.69 5.28
CA PRO A 6 -23.96 3.37 6.47
C PRO A 6 -23.85 1.91 6.90
N ILE A 7 -23.95 0.97 5.96
CA ILE A 7 -23.84 -0.47 6.25
C ILE A 7 -22.44 -0.78 6.82
N ALA A 8 -21.38 -0.28 6.20
CA ALA A 8 -20.01 -0.49 6.68
C ALA A 8 -19.81 0.05 8.11
N THR A 9 -20.30 1.26 8.39
CA THR A 9 -20.21 1.84 9.74
C THR A 9 -20.99 1.04 10.78
N THR A 10 -22.19 0.54 10.43
CA THR A 10 -22.97 -0.31 11.35
C THR A 10 -22.27 -1.60 11.69
N VAL A 11 -21.67 -2.28 10.72
CA VAL A 11 -20.93 -3.52 10.97
C VAL A 11 -19.75 -3.25 11.92
N MET A 12 -18.96 -2.21 11.66
CA MET A 12 -17.83 -1.84 12.53
C MET A 12 -18.29 -1.46 13.94
N ALA A 13 -19.36 -0.67 14.08
CA ALA A 13 -19.91 -0.30 15.38
C ALA A 13 -20.43 -1.51 16.17
N VAL A 14 -21.18 -2.42 15.52
CA VAL A 14 -21.67 -3.66 16.15
C VAL A 14 -20.50 -4.53 16.61
N LEU A 15 -19.49 -4.72 15.77
CA LEU A 15 -18.29 -5.48 16.16
C LEU A 15 -17.56 -4.82 17.34
N THR A 16 -17.45 -3.48 17.36
CA THR A 16 -16.84 -2.73 18.46
C THR A 16 -17.60 -2.96 19.78
N VAL A 17 -18.94 -2.96 19.73
CA VAL A 17 -19.79 -3.25 20.89
C VAL A 17 -19.59 -4.70 21.36
N LEU A 18 -19.56 -5.68 20.43
CA LEU A 18 -19.30 -7.08 20.77
C LEU A 18 -17.94 -7.26 21.45
N ILE A 19 -16.91 -6.57 20.96
CA ILE A 19 -15.57 -6.55 21.57
C ILE A 19 -15.62 -5.96 22.99
N ALA A 20 -16.41 -4.91 23.22
CA ALA A 20 -16.54 -4.31 24.55
C ALA A 20 -17.14 -5.28 25.59
N PHE A 21 -18.02 -6.19 25.17
CA PHE A 21 -18.57 -7.23 26.06
C PHE A 21 -17.55 -8.32 26.43
N THR A 22 -16.66 -8.68 25.51
CA THR A 22 -15.68 -9.76 25.70
C THR A 22 -14.40 -9.29 26.39
N THR A 23 -14.08 -8.00 26.29
CA THR A 23 -12.81 -7.45 26.78
C THR A 23 -12.87 -7.16 28.28
N LYS A 24 -12.12 -7.93 29.08
CA LYS A 24 -11.97 -7.71 30.52
C LYS A 24 -10.48 -7.64 30.91
N GLY A 25 -10.16 -6.85 31.93
CA GLY A 25 -8.80 -6.69 32.45
C GLY A 25 -8.05 -5.48 31.90
N THR A 26 -6.75 -5.43 32.18
CA THR A 26 -5.82 -4.38 31.76
C THR A 26 -4.95 -4.88 30.61
N ALA A 27 -4.79 -4.05 29.57
CA ALA A 27 -3.79 -4.27 28.53
C ALA A 27 -2.55 -3.45 28.83
N MET A 28 -1.37 -4.06 28.74
CA MET A 28 -0.11 -3.34 28.84
C MET A 28 0.30 -2.86 27.46
N VAL A 29 0.21 -1.56 27.19
CA VAL A 29 0.69 -0.98 25.93
C VAL A 29 2.18 -0.71 26.08
N SER A 30 2.99 -1.39 25.27
CA SER A 30 4.44 -1.18 25.21
C SER A 30 4.79 -0.11 24.19
N TRP A 31 5.62 0.82 24.64
CA TRP A 31 6.23 1.88 23.84
C TRP A 31 7.70 1.58 23.55
N ALA A 32 8.09 0.30 23.66
CA ALA A 32 9.45 -0.14 23.35
C ALA A 32 9.82 0.28 21.92
N GLY A 33 10.99 0.91 21.79
CA GLY A 33 11.48 1.46 20.53
C GLY A 33 10.87 2.81 20.13
N ALA A 34 10.07 3.47 20.99
CA ALA A 34 9.53 4.81 20.73
C ALA A 34 10.61 5.90 20.72
N THR A 35 11.71 5.70 21.44
CA THR A 35 12.84 6.62 21.61
C THR A 35 14.13 5.82 21.68
N SER A 36 15.21 6.35 21.10
CA SER A 36 16.56 5.73 21.12
C SER A 36 17.33 6.03 22.40
N TRP A 37 16.92 7.04 23.16
CA TRP A 37 17.65 7.66 24.28
C TRP A 37 16.94 7.55 25.64
N PHE A 38 15.68 7.12 25.69
CA PHE A 38 14.93 6.89 26.92
C PHE A 38 13.92 5.76 26.70
N GLU A 39 13.72 4.88 27.67
CA GLU A 39 12.69 3.84 27.58
C GLU A 39 11.38 4.36 28.17
N ILE A 40 10.32 4.42 27.35
CA ILE A 40 8.99 4.76 27.82
C ILE A 40 8.38 3.52 28.50
N PRO A 41 8.04 3.58 29.80
CA PRO A 41 7.44 2.46 30.50
C PRO A 41 6.14 2.02 29.84
N SER A 42 5.82 0.73 29.93
CA SER A 42 4.56 0.22 29.42
C SER A 42 3.39 0.83 30.20
N THR A 43 2.45 1.44 29.49
CA THR A 43 1.29 2.10 30.10
C THR A 43 0.17 1.08 30.32
N PRO A 44 -0.30 0.87 31.56
CA PRO A 44 -1.46 0.02 31.82
C PRO A 44 -2.73 0.74 31.36
N VAL A 45 -3.42 0.16 30.39
CA VAL A 45 -4.69 0.69 29.87
C VAL A 45 -5.83 -0.20 30.39
N PRO A 46 -6.79 0.34 31.15
CA PRO A 46 -8.00 -0.38 31.54
C PRO A 46 -8.85 -0.71 30.30
N SER A 47 -8.70 -1.93 29.77
CA SER A 47 -9.28 -2.28 28.47
C SER A 47 -10.79 -2.28 28.46
N GLY A 48 -11.44 -2.66 29.57
CA GLY A 48 -12.91 -2.67 29.69
C GLY A 48 -13.53 -1.28 29.52
N PRO A 49 -13.22 -0.29 30.38
CA PRO A 49 -13.77 1.06 30.24
C PRO A 49 -13.42 1.71 28.90
N VAL A 50 -12.19 1.51 28.40
CA VAL A 50 -11.74 2.12 27.15
C VAL A 50 -12.48 1.55 25.94
N THR A 51 -12.71 0.24 25.84
CA THR A 51 -13.48 -0.34 24.72
C THR A 51 -14.94 0.09 24.74
N TRP A 52 -15.54 0.30 25.92
CA TRP A 52 -16.89 0.87 26.02
C TRP A 52 -16.95 2.33 25.54
N ILE A 53 -15.97 3.16 25.90
CA ILE A 53 -15.87 4.53 25.38
C ILE A 53 -15.74 4.52 23.86
N MET A 54 -14.88 3.66 23.31
CA MET A 54 -14.70 3.52 21.87
C MET A 54 -15.97 3.02 21.16
N ALA A 55 -16.71 2.09 21.77
CA ALA A 55 -18.00 1.62 21.27
C ALA A 55 -19.05 2.73 21.23
N LEU A 56 -19.13 3.57 22.28
CA LEU A 56 -20.04 4.72 22.31
C LEU A 56 -19.72 5.73 21.20
N ILE A 57 -18.44 6.02 20.98
CA ILE A 57 -17.99 6.89 19.88
C ILE A 57 -18.39 6.27 18.53
N ALA A 58 -18.09 4.99 18.31
CA ALA A 58 -18.40 4.30 17.06
C ALA A 58 -19.91 4.29 16.76
N VAL A 59 -20.74 4.02 17.77
CA VAL A 59 -22.21 4.03 17.66
C VAL A 59 -22.74 5.43 17.38
N GLY A 60 -22.24 6.46 18.09
CA GLY A 60 -22.65 7.85 17.90
C GLY A 60 -22.33 8.38 16.51
N VAL A 61 -21.12 8.12 16.01
CA VAL A 61 -20.72 8.50 14.65
C VAL A 61 -21.53 7.72 13.61
N THR A 62 -21.79 6.43 13.84
CA THR A 62 -22.63 5.61 12.95
C THR A 62 -24.07 6.13 12.88
N ALA A 63 -24.66 6.54 14.01
CA ALA A 63 -25.99 7.15 14.04
C ALA A 63 -26.01 8.47 13.24
N TYR A 64 -24.96 9.28 13.33
CA TYR A 64 -24.82 10.49 12.52
C TYR A 64 -24.69 10.18 11.02
N VAL A 65 -23.92 9.16 10.65
CA VAL A 65 -23.81 8.68 9.25
C VAL A 65 -25.17 8.21 8.73
N TRP A 66 -25.96 7.51 9.54
CA TRP A 66 -27.33 7.11 9.22
C TRP A 66 -28.26 8.31 9.06
N TYR A 67 -28.18 9.30 9.94
CA TYR A 67 -28.95 10.53 9.81
C TYR A 67 -28.64 11.27 8.50
N LEU A 68 -27.35 11.40 8.14
CA LEU A 68 -26.94 11.99 6.87
C LEU A 68 -27.44 11.18 5.67
N ALA A 69 -27.38 9.86 5.76
CA ALA A 69 -27.88 8.96 4.71
C ALA A 69 -29.38 9.13 4.50
N VAL A 70 -30.19 9.06 5.57
CA VAL A 70 -31.65 9.24 5.49
C VAL A 70 -32.00 10.64 5.00
N SER A 71 -31.23 11.66 5.42
CA SER A 71 -31.38 13.05 4.97
C SER A 71 -30.88 13.31 3.54
N ARG A 72 -30.44 12.28 2.80
CA ARG A 72 -29.89 12.36 1.43
C ARG A 72 -28.73 13.35 1.28
N LYS A 73 -27.95 13.58 2.35
CA LYS A 73 -26.75 14.42 2.34
C LYS A 73 -25.52 13.59 1.97
N SER A 74 -24.51 14.23 1.39
CA SER A 74 -23.24 13.59 1.08
C SER A 74 -22.51 13.20 2.38
N ILE A 75 -22.04 11.96 2.44
CA ILE A 75 -21.26 11.45 3.57
C ILE A 75 -19.79 11.77 3.30
N ASN A 76 -19.12 12.38 4.28
CA ASN A 76 -17.68 12.62 4.22
C ASN A 76 -16.93 11.33 4.57
N GLY A 77 -15.94 10.94 3.76
CA GLY A 77 -15.11 9.75 4.01
C GLY A 77 -14.39 9.75 5.36
N TRP A 78 -14.13 10.92 5.93
CA TRP A 78 -13.58 11.05 7.30
C TRP A 78 -14.48 10.45 8.38
N LEU A 79 -15.81 10.37 8.15
CA LEU A 79 -16.73 9.72 9.09
C LEU A 79 -16.51 8.20 9.14
N LEU A 80 -16.08 7.58 8.04
CA LEU A 80 -15.70 6.16 8.03
C LEU A 80 -14.46 5.94 8.88
N VAL A 81 -13.45 6.82 8.75
CA VAL A 81 -12.22 6.78 9.56
C VAL A 81 -12.55 6.95 11.04
N ALA A 82 -13.47 7.85 11.37
CA ALA A 82 -13.90 8.09 12.75
C ALA A 82 -14.61 6.88 13.41
N VAL A 83 -15.13 5.92 12.63
CA VAL A 83 -15.67 4.64 13.14
C VAL A 83 -14.61 3.54 13.11
N ALA A 84 -13.78 3.50 12.06
CA ALA A 84 -12.74 2.49 11.89
C ALA A 84 -11.64 2.58 12.96
N VAL A 85 -11.23 3.78 13.35
CA VAL A 85 -10.18 3.97 14.38
C VAL A 85 -10.60 3.42 15.74
N PRO A 86 -11.79 3.75 16.30
CA PRO A 86 -12.30 3.13 17.51
C PRO A 86 -12.41 1.60 17.42
N PHE A 87 -12.85 1.07 16.27
CA PHE A 87 -12.92 -0.36 16.04
C PHE A 87 -11.55 -1.03 16.12
N VAL A 88 -10.54 -0.49 15.42
CA VAL A 88 -9.17 -1.03 15.42
C VAL A 88 -8.55 -0.95 16.81
N ILE A 89 -8.69 0.17 17.52
CA ILE A 89 -8.17 0.32 18.89
C ILE A 89 -8.83 -0.70 19.82
N SER A 90 -10.14 -0.86 19.74
CA SER A 90 -10.87 -1.82 20.58
C SER A 90 -10.45 -3.25 20.29
N PHE A 91 -10.31 -3.60 19.00
CA PHE A 91 -9.81 -4.90 18.58
C PHE A 91 -8.40 -5.16 19.14
N LEU A 92 -7.45 -4.24 18.94
CA LEU A 92 -6.09 -4.40 19.43
C LEU A 92 -6.03 -4.57 20.95
N LEU A 93 -6.75 -3.74 21.71
CA LEU A 93 -6.80 -3.85 23.17
C LEU A 93 -7.38 -5.20 23.61
N SER A 94 -8.41 -5.70 22.92
CA SER A 94 -9.02 -7.01 23.22
C SER A 94 -8.09 -8.20 23.00
N THR A 95 -7.11 -8.08 22.08
CA THR A 95 -6.17 -9.18 21.82
C THR A 95 -5.24 -9.45 23.00
N VAL A 96 -4.91 -8.40 23.76
CA VAL A 96 -3.91 -8.41 24.85
C VAL A 96 -4.53 -8.35 26.24
N ALA A 97 -5.75 -7.82 26.37
CA ALA A 97 -6.42 -7.63 27.66
C ALA A 97 -6.45 -8.90 28.51
N GLY A 98 -5.92 -8.81 29.74
CA GLY A 98 -5.95 -9.90 30.73
C GLY A 98 -5.02 -11.07 30.44
N LYS A 99 -4.18 -11.01 29.39
CA LYS A 99 -3.30 -12.14 28.98
C LYS A 99 -1.83 -11.97 29.39
N GLY A 100 -1.47 -10.91 30.11
CA GLY A 100 -0.09 -10.62 30.51
C GLY A 100 0.87 -10.32 29.33
N ALA A 101 0.36 -10.22 28.11
CA ALA A 101 1.12 -9.82 26.94
C ALA A 101 1.22 -8.28 26.86
N HIS A 102 2.17 -7.79 26.07
CA HIS A 102 2.30 -6.38 25.75
C HIS A 102 1.83 -6.10 24.34
N LEU A 103 1.06 -5.03 24.13
CA LEU A 103 0.72 -4.51 22.81
C LEU A 103 1.87 -3.58 22.34
N PRO A 104 2.70 -3.98 21.36
CA PRO A 104 3.84 -3.15 20.96
C PRO A 104 3.38 -2.08 19.96
N ALA A 105 3.00 -0.91 20.46
CA ALA A 105 2.35 0.12 19.65
C ALA A 105 3.24 0.61 18.50
N VAL A 106 4.52 0.83 18.77
CA VAL A 106 5.48 1.34 17.79
C VAL A 106 5.71 0.33 16.67
N SER A 107 5.90 -0.96 16.98
CA SER A 107 6.16 -1.98 15.96
C SER A 107 4.92 -2.29 15.11
N LEU A 108 3.72 -2.19 15.70
CA LEU A 108 2.47 -2.32 14.94
C LEU A 108 2.32 -1.19 13.93
N LEU A 109 2.62 0.05 14.32
CA LEU A 109 2.53 1.21 13.44
C LEU A 109 3.62 1.21 12.35
N THR A 110 4.86 0.84 12.70
CA THR A 110 5.93 0.67 11.71
C THR A 110 5.61 -0.46 10.73
N GLY A 111 5.07 -1.57 11.22
CA GLY A 111 4.60 -2.70 10.41
C GLY A 111 3.44 -2.32 9.49
N ALA A 112 2.49 -1.53 9.99
CA ALA A 112 1.38 -1.03 9.18
C ALA A 112 1.88 -0.16 8.02
N LEU A 113 2.83 0.74 8.26
CA LEU A 113 3.44 1.56 7.21
C LEU A 113 4.21 0.70 6.20
N ALA A 114 4.92 -0.31 6.69
CA ALA A 114 5.64 -1.25 5.85
C ALA A 114 4.69 -1.99 4.89
N PHE A 115 3.61 -2.60 5.37
CA PHE A 115 2.64 -3.28 4.50
C PHE A 115 1.83 -2.33 3.61
N ALA A 116 1.62 -1.08 4.04
CA ALA A 116 0.98 -0.07 3.21
C ALA A 116 1.84 0.33 2.00
N THR A 117 3.16 0.24 2.10
CA THR A 117 4.10 0.69 1.05
C THR A 117 3.86 0.05 -0.32
N PRO A 118 3.87 -1.29 -0.48
CA PRO A 118 3.59 -1.94 -1.77
C PRO A 118 2.16 -1.63 -2.27
N LEU A 119 1.19 -1.52 -1.37
CA LEU A 119 -0.19 -1.18 -1.71
C LEU A 119 -0.30 0.24 -2.29
N VAL A 120 0.42 1.22 -1.74
CA VAL A 120 0.47 2.58 -2.26
C VAL A 120 1.11 2.60 -3.65
N PHE A 121 2.22 1.89 -3.86
CA PHE A 121 2.82 1.79 -5.20
C PHE A 121 1.88 1.15 -6.23
N GLY A 122 1.16 0.09 -5.84
CA GLY A 122 0.10 -0.50 -6.67
C GLY A 122 -1.02 0.50 -6.98
N ALA A 123 -1.48 1.26 -5.99
CA ALA A 123 -2.50 2.28 -6.17
C ALA A 123 -2.03 3.41 -7.10
N LEU A 124 -0.78 3.87 -6.96
CA LEU A 124 -0.19 4.87 -7.84
C LEU A 124 -0.09 4.38 -9.28
N SER A 125 0.28 3.10 -9.49
CA SER A 125 0.24 2.45 -10.81
C SER A 125 -1.17 2.48 -11.42
N GLY A 126 -2.18 2.11 -10.62
CA GLY A 126 -3.58 2.16 -11.01
C GLY A 126 -4.02 3.56 -11.43
N VAL A 127 -3.75 4.57 -10.59
CA VAL A 127 -4.11 5.97 -10.88
C VAL A 127 -3.45 6.46 -12.18
N VAL A 128 -2.17 6.14 -12.40
CA VAL A 128 -1.46 6.54 -13.62
C VAL A 128 -2.05 5.86 -14.86
N ASN A 129 -2.44 4.59 -14.76
CA ASN A 129 -2.94 3.87 -15.92
C ASN A 129 -4.39 4.25 -16.24
N GLU A 130 -5.26 4.26 -15.23
CA GLU A 130 -6.68 4.56 -15.39
C GLU A 130 -6.93 5.98 -15.88
N ARG A 131 -6.20 6.97 -15.35
CA ARG A 131 -6.30 8.37 -15.82
C ARG A 131 -5.87 8.55 -17.26
N SER A 132 -5.14 7.60 -17.85
CA SER A 132 -4.77 7.58 -19.27
C SER A 132 -5.73 6.78 -20.16
N GLY A 133 -6.72 6.11 -19.55
CA GLY A 133 -7.73 5.29 -20.23
C GLY A 133 -7.37 3.81 -20.38
N ILE A 134 -6.37 3.31 -19.62
CA ILE A 134 -6.00 1.87 -19.60
C ILE A 134 -6.18 1.33 -18.19
N ILE A 135 -6.95 0.25 -18.05
CA ILE A 135 -7.18 -0.38 -16.75
C ILE A 135 -6.08 -1.42 -16.52
N ASN A 136 -5.30 -1.25 -15.45
CA ASN A 136 -4.18 -2.13 -15.15
C ASN A 136 -4.58 -3.25 -14.18
N ILE A 137 -5.01 -4.38 -14.71
CA ILE A 137 -5.35 -5.57 -13.91
C ILE A 137 -4.11 -6.44 -13.65
N ALA A 138 -3.01 -6.18 -14.35
CA ALA A 138 -1.74 -6.89 -14.21
C ALA A 138 -0.86 -6.39 -13.04
N ILE A 139 -1.37 -5.54 -12.14
CA ILE A 139 -0.58 -4.93 -11.04
C ILE A 139 0.03 -5.99 -10.14
N GLU A 140 -0.72 -7.07 -9.84
CA GLU A 140 -0.23 -8.16 -8.99
C GLU A 140 0.96 -8.89 -9.62
N GLY A 141 0.89 -9.17 -10.93
CA GLY A 141 2.02 -9.71 -11.70
C GLY A 141 3.19 -8.73 -11.77
N GLN A 142 2.94 -7.43 -11.90
CA GLN A 142 4.01 -6.42 -11.89
C GLN A 142 4.73 -6.37 -10.53
N LEU A 143 3.99 -6.45 -9.42
CA LEU A 143 4.54 -6.57 -8.06
C LEU A 143 5.35 -7.86 -7.93
N LEU A 144 4.81 -9.00 -8.34
CA LEU A 144 5.45 -10.30 -8.22
C LEU A 144 6.74 -10.39 -9.05
N PHE A 145 6.71 -9.96 -10.31
CA PHE A 145 7.88 -9.96 -11.17
C PHE A 145 8.93 -8.93 -10.73
N GLY A 146 8.49 -7.78 -10.22
CA GLY A 146 9.35 -6.78 -9.59
C GLY A 146 10.08 -7.33 -8.36
N ALA A 147 9.38 -8.06 -7.50
CA ALA A 147 9.95 -8.73 -6.34
C ALA A 147 11.02 -9.76 -6.74
N PHE A 148 10.67 -10.63 -7.70
CA PHE A 148 11.54 -11.66 -8.24
C PHE A 148 12.82 -11.08 -8.87
N MET A 149 12.67 -10.15 -9.83
CA MET A 149 13.82 -9.55 -10.51
C MET A 149 14.64 -8.66 -9.58
N GLY A 150 14.01 -7.99 -8.63
CA GLY A 150 14.71 -7.26 -7.58
C GLY A 150 15.66 -8.18 -6.82
N ALA A 151 15.15 -9.30 -6.29
CA ALA A 151 15.95 -10.28 -5.56
C ALA A 151 17.12 -10.80 -6.40
N VAL A 152 16.84 -11.30 -7.61
CA VAL A 152 17.86 -11.87 -8.51
C VAL A 152 18.96 -10.86 -8.84
N VAL A 153 18.58 -9.63 -9.21
CA VAL A 153 19.56 -8.58 -9.56
C VAL A 153 20.38 -8.15 -8.34
N ALA A 154 19.73 -8.02 -7.17
CA ALA A 154 20.43 -7.71 -5.93
C ALA A 154 21.42 -8.81 -5.53
N SER A 155 21.07 -10.08 -5.73
CA SER A 155 21.92 -11.23 -5.41
C SER A 155 23.14 -11.30 -6.34
N ILE A 156 22.93 -11.18 -7.66
CA ILE A 156 24.03 -11.20 -8.66
C ILE A 156 25.00 -10.03 -8.43
N ALA A 157 24.48 -8.84 -8.16
CA ALA A 157 25.31 -7.65 -7.97
C ALA A 157 25.95 -7.57 -6.56
N GLY A 158 25.53 -8.43 -5.62
CA GLY A 158 25.90 -8.32 -4.21
C GLY A 158 25.46 -7.01 -3.53
N ASN A 159 24.53 -6.27 -4.14
CA ASN A 159 24.12 -4.94 -3.68
C ASN A 159 22.62 -4.72 -3.83
N ALA A 160 21.95 -4.55 -2.69
CA ALA A 160 20.50 -4.32 -2.57
C ALA A 160 20.01 -3.08 -3.35
N TYR A 161 20.84 -2.04 -3.47
CA TYR A 161 20.49 -0.82 -4.22
C TYR A 161 20.40 -1.07 -5.73
N VAL A 162 21.15 -2.03 -6.27
CA VAL A 162 21.08 -2.37 -7.71
C VAL A 162 19.78 -3.11 -8.01
N GLY A 163 19.30 -3.94 -7.08
CA GLY A 163 17.99 -4.58 -7.17
C GLY A 163 16.82 -3.58 -7.22
N LEU A 164 16.97 -2.41 -6.59
CA LEU A 164 16.01 -1.30 -6.67
C LEU A 164 15.81 -0.78 -8.10
N ILE A 165 16.80 -0.95 -8.98
CA ILE A 165 16.72 -0.57 -10.39
C ILE A 165 16.11 -1.72 -11.22
N GLY A 166 16.45 -2.97 -10.90
CA GLY A 166 15.92 -4.15 -11.60
C GLY A 166 14.41 -4.32 -11.45
N ALA A 167 13.87 -4.02 -10.26
CA ALA A 167 12.45 -4.18 -9.96
C ALA A 167 11.49 -3.31 -10.82
N PRO A 168 11.69 -1.98 -10.96
CA PRO A 168 10.88 -1.16 -11.85
C PRO A 168 11.01 -1.57 -13.32
N ILE A 169 12.18 -2.02 -13.77
CA ILE A 169 12.35 -2.51 -15.14
C ILE A 169 11.47 -3.74 -15.36
N ALA A 170 11.47 -4.69 -14.43
CA ALA A 170 10.63 -5.87 -14.49
C ALA A 170 9.12 -5.53 -14.54
N GLY A 171 8.67 -4.65 -13.65
CA GLY A 171 7.28 -4.18 -13.68
C GLY A 171 6.92 -3.45 -14.98
N ALA A 172 7.84 -2.64 -15.52
CA ALA A 172 7.67 -1.98 -16.81
C ALA A 172 7.64 -2.98 -17.98
N LEU A 173 8.37 -4.09 -17.93
CA LEU A 173 8.31 -5.14 -18.96
C LEU A 173 6.93 -5.82 -19.00
N VAL A 174 6.37 -6.15 -17.83
CA VAL A 174 5.00 -6.68 -17.76
C VAL A 174 3.99 -5.60 -18.21
N GLY A 175 4.22 -4.34 -17.83
CA GLY A 175 3.45 -3.20 -18.34
C GLY A 175 3.56 -3.02 -19.86
N ALA A 176 4.71 -3.29 -20.46
CA ALA A 176 4.90 -3.23 -21.91
C ALA A 176 4.05 -4.28 -22.63
N LEU A 177 3.99 -5.51 -22.08
CA LEU A 177 3.11 -6.55 -22.60
C LEU A 177 1.64 -6.14 -22.49
N LEU A 178 1.22 -5.60 -21.34
CA LEU A 178 -0.14 -5.07 -21.17
C LEU A 178 -0.43 -4.00 -22.21
N ALA A 179 0.44 -3.01 -22.36
CA ALA A 179 0.30 -1.92 -23.34
C ALA A 179 0.25 -2.45 -24.77
N LEU A 180 1.06 -3.44 -25.12
CA LEU A 180 1.06 -4.07 -26.44
C LEU A 180 -0.31 -4.66 -26.79
N PHE A 181 -0.85 -5.51 -25.92
CA PHE A 181 -2.14 -6.16 -26.20
C PHE A 181 -3.31 -5.18 -26.12
N THR A 182 -3.30 -4.26 -25.16
CA THR A 182 -4.44 -3.36 -24.94
C THR A 182 -4.46 -2.16 -25.89
N ILE A 183 -3.31 -1.57 -26.20
CA ILE A 183 -3.23 -0.35 -27.04
C ILE A 183 -3.08 -0.72 -28.52
N ASN A 184 -2.19 -1.66 -28.86
CA ASN A 184 -1.92 -1.98 -30.26
C ASN A 184 -2.94 -3.00 -30.80
N PHE A 185 -3.19 -4.07 -30.06
CA PHE A 185 -4.11 -5.13 -30.48
C PHE A 185 -5.56 -4.90 -30.04
N ARG A 186 -5.81 -3.88 -29.19
CA ARG A 186 -7.15 -3.48 -28.73
C ARG A 186 -7.92 -4.63 -28.05
N THR A 187 -7.18 -5.51 -27.37
CA THR A 187 -7.77 -6.60 -26.59
C THR A 187 -8.37 -6.06 -25.29
N ASP A 188 -9.36 -6.79 -24.75
CA ASP A 188 -9.96 -6.50 -23.46
C ASP A 188 -8.91 -6.47 -22.32
N HIS A 189 -8.92 -5.39 -21.53
CA HIS A 189 -7.95 -5.14 -20.47
C HIS A 189 -8.02 -6.19 -19.35
N ILE A 190 -9.22 -6.71 -19.06
CA ILE A 190 -9.46 -7.69 -17.99
C ILE A 190 -8.84 -9.02 -18.39
N ILE A 191 -9.14 -9.49 -19.61
CA ILE A 191 -8.64 -10.76 -20.11
C ILE A 191 -7.11 -10.75 -20.16
N VAL A 192 -6.51 -9.71 -20.74
CA VAL A 192 -5.03 -9.58 -20.81
C VAL A 192 -4.43 -9.51 -19.41
N GLY A 193 -5.01 -8.71 -18.51
CA GLY A 193 -4.48 -8.54 -17.16
C GLY A 193 -4.46 -9.84 -16.36
N VAL A 194 -5.55 -10.62 -16.40
CA VAL A 194 -5.64 -11.93 -15.73
C VAL A 194 -4.60 -12.90 -16.31
N VAL A 195 -4.50 -12.98 -17.65
CA VAL A 195 -3.52 -13.85 -18.30
C VAL A 195 -2.08 -13.46 -17.95
N LEU A 196 -1.76 -12.17 -17.92
CA LEU A 196 -0.43 -11.70 -17.53
C LEU A 196 -0.11 -12.04 -16.07
N ASN A 197 -1.05 -11.91 -15.13
CA ASN A 197 -0.84 -12.33 -13.75
C ASN A 197 -0.54 -13.83 -13.66
N MET A 198 -1.33 -14.67 -14.35
CA MET A 198 -1.09 -16.12 -14.36
C MET A 198 0.24 -16.48 -15.03
N LEU A 199 0.61 -15.82 -16.12
CA LEU A 199 1.89 -16.01 -16.80
C LEU A 199 3.05 -15.68 -15.87
N VAL A 200 3.02 -14.51 -15.22
CA VAL A 200 4.08 -14.10 -14.31
C VAL A 200 4.16 -15.03 -13.11
N LEU A 201 3.02 -15.42 -12.53
CA LEU A 201 2.98 -16.36 -11.41
C LEU A 201 3.58 -17.71 -11.79
N GLY A 202 3.23 -18.26 -12.95
CA GLY A 202 3.82 -19.49 -13.46
C GLY A 202 5.32 -19.35 -13.74
N LEU A 203 5.73 -18.28 -14.41
CA LEU A 203 7.12 -18.01 -14.78
C LEU A 203 8.02 -17.85 -13.54
N THR A 204 7.61 -17.02 -12.59
CA THR A 204 8.37 -16.78 -11.34
C THR A 204 8.42 -18.04 -10.49
N SER A 205 7.32 -18.79 -10.38
CA SER A 205 7.30 -20.06 -9.65
C SER A 205 8.24 -21.10 -10.29
N PHE A 206 8.22 -21.23 -11.62
CA PHE A 206 9.08 -22.15 -12.35
C PHE A 206 10.56 -21.77 -12.22
N LEU A 207 10.91 -20.51 -12.44
CA LEU A 207 12.29 -20.04 -12.31
C LEU A 207 12.78 -20.16 -10.87
N PHE A 208 11.92 -19.91 -9.89
CA PHE A 208 12.26 -20.10 -8.49
C PHE A 208 12.58 -21.58 -8.19
N SER A 209 11.69 -22.50 -8.57
CA SER A 209 11.85 -23.93 -8.29
C SER A 209 13.02 -24.58 -9.03
N THR A 210 13.29 -24.13 -10.25
CA THR A 210 14.26 -24.77 -11.16
C THR A 210 15.64 -24.12 -11.11
N VAL A 211 15.73 -22.82 -10.78
CA VAL A 211 16.99 -22.08 -10.82
C VAL A 211 17.37 -21.56 -9.44
N LEU A 212 16.57 -20.69 -8.83
CA LEU A 212 16.94 -20.02 -7.57
C LEU A 212 17.09 -20.99 -6.41
N LYS A 213 16.27 -22.05 -6.35
CA LYS A 213 16.34 -23.06 -5.29
C LYS A 213 17.69 -23.79 -5.26
N PHE A 214 18.27 -24.10 -6.42
CA PHE A 214 19.53 -24.82 -6.52
C PHE A 214 20.75 -23.89 -6.45
N ASN A 215 20.60 -22.63 -6.87
CA ASN A 215 21.67 -21.63 -6.91
C ASN A 215 21.45 -20.52 -5.86
N ALA A 216 20.94 -20.89 -4.67
CA ALA A 216 20.46 -19.92 -3.69
C ALA A 216 21.55 -18.93 -3.22
N ALA A 217 22.80 -19.39 -3.10
CA ALA A 217 23.91 -18.54 -2.66
C ALA A 217 24.20 -17.37 -3.62
N GLU A 218 23.99 -17.55 -4.92
CA GLU A 218 24.31 -16.55 -5.95
C GLU A 218 23.08 -15.76 -6.42
N LEU A 219 21.91 -16.41 -6.51
CA LEU A 219 20.71 -15.86 -7.14
C LEU A 219 19.55 -15.58 -6.19
N ASN A 220 19.66 -15.99 -4.93
CA ASN A 220 18.62 -15.82 -3.92
C ASN A 220 19.20 -15.49 -2.53
N SER A 221 20.28 -14.71 -2.51
CA SER A 221 20.85 -14.20 -1.27
C SER A 221 20.02 -13.05 -0.72
N ILE A 222 19.74 -13.09 0.59
CA ILE A 222 18.94 -12.07 1.28
C ILE A 222 19.78 -10.79 1.44
N ASN A 223 19.77 -9.97 0.40
CA ASN A 223 20.42 -8.67 0.40
C ASN A 223 19.41 -7.60 0.78
N ARG A 224 19.21 -7.40 2.09
CA ARG A 224 18.22 -6.44 2.61
C ARG A 224 18.75 -5.00 2.57
N LEU A 225 17.89 -4.06 2.19
CA LEU A 225 18.18 -2.63 2.31
C LEU A 225 18.26 -2.23 3.79
N PRO A 226 19.34 -1.57 4.23
CA PRO A 226 19.42 -1.07 5.60
C PRO A 226 18.36 0.02 5.84
N ASN A 227 17.88 0.12 7.07
CA ASN A 227 17.00 1.21 7.45
C ASN A 227 17.80 2.52 7.48
N LEU A 228 17.29 3.54 6.82
CA LEU A 228 17.85 4.88 6.81
C LEU A 228 17.27 5.68 7.98
N LYS A 229 18.14 5.97 8.96
CA LYS A 229 17.83 6.84 10.10
C LYS A 229 18.15 8.28 9.74
N ILE A 230 17.15 9.15 9.73
CA ILE A 230 17.37 10.60 9.56
C ILE A 230 17.76 11.17 10.94
N PRO A 231 19.00 11.70 11.10
CA PRO A 231 19.45 12.23 12.38
C PRO A 231 18.55 13.36 12.85
N PHE A 232 18.38 13.51 14.18
CA PHE A 232 17.47 14.44 14.86
C PHE A 232 15.97 14.11 14.72
N LEU A 233 15.47 13.77 13.52
CA LEU A 233 14.04 13.48 13.31
C LEU A 233 13.66 12.05 13.74
N ALA A 234 14.60 11.10 13.67
CA ALA A 234 14.39 9.73 14.14
C ALA A 234 14.26 9.61 15.67
N ASP A 235 14.70 10.63 16.41
CA ASP A 235 14.73 10.63 17.87
C ASP A 235 13.44 11.22 18.48
N VAL A 236 12.52 11.72 17.66
CA VAL A 236 11.20 12.21 18.12
C VAL A 236 10.38 11.03 18.64
N PRO A 237 9.84 11.07 19.88
CA PRO A 237 9.08 9.97 20.45
C PRO A 237 7.92 9.54 19.55
N VAL A 238 7.78 8.24 19.34
CA VAL A 238 6.71 7.61 18.52
C VAL A 238 6.83 7.93 17.03
N ILE A 239 6.84 9.19 16.62
CA ILE A 239 6.86 9.62 15.21
C ILE A 239 8.21 9.30 14.55
N GLY A 240 9.31 9.52 15.26
CA GLY A 240 10.68 9.27 14.81
C GLY A 240 10.90 7.86 14.28
N PRO A 241 10.68 6.84 15.11
CA PRO A 241 10.80 5.43 14.70
C PRO A 241 9.81 5.04 13.61
N ILE A 242 8.60 5.60 13.60
CA ILE A 242 7.56 5.25 12.62
C ILE A 242 7.87 5.80 11.24
N LEU A 243 8.30 7.07 11.12
CA LEU A 243 8.48 7.72 9.82
C LEU A 243 9.94 7.89 9.39
N PHE A 244 10.87 8.00 10.34
CA PHE A 244 12.25 8.44 10.10
C PHE A 244 13.31 7.36 10.37
N ASN A 245 12.89 6.11 10.59
CA ASN A 245 13.75 4.92 10.67
C ASN A 245 13.20 3.79 9.77
N GLN A 246 13.07 4.07 8.48
CA GLN A 246 12.44 3.19 7.50
C GLN A 246 13.39 2.81 6.36
N SER A 247 12.99 1.81 5.55
CA SER A 247 13.73 1.47 4.35
C SER A 247 13.63 2.58 3.30
N ILE A 248 14.61 2.65 2.39
CA ILE A 248 14.61 3.65 1.31
C ILE A 248 13.33 3.62 0.47
N LEU A 249 12.69 2.45 0.32
CA LEU A 249 11.45 2.27 -0.42
C LEU A 249 10.27 3.03 0.18
N VAL A 250 10.19 3.13 1.51
CA VAL A 250 9.14 3.91 2.20
C VAL A 250 9.30 5.41 1.90
N TYR A 251 10.53 5.91 1.90
CA TYR A 251 10.79 7.30 1.54
C TYR A 251 10.50 7.58 0.06
N ILE A 252 10.90 6.66 -0.83
CA ILE A 252 10.57 6.74 -2.26
C ILE A 252 9.05 6.73 -2.46
N MET A 253 8.30 5.95 -1.67
CA MET A 253 6.84 5.96 -1.71
C MET A 253 6.29 7.36 -1.41
N PHE A 254 6.69 7.98 -0.29
CA PHE A 254 6.22 9.34 0.05
C PHE A 254 6.57 10.36 -1.04
N ILE A 255 7.80 10.33 -1.55
CA ILE A 255 8.22 11.20 -2.66
C ILE A 255 7.37 10.93 -3.91
N SER A 256 7.15 9.66 -4.26
CA SER A 256 6.35 9.27 -5.43
C SER A 256 4.91 9.75 -5.33
N VAL A 257 4.29 9.67 -4.14
CA VAL A 257 2.94 10.19 -3.89
C VAL A 257 2.90 11.70 -4.13
N ILE A 258 3.82 12.46 -3.53
CA ILE A 258 3.85 13.94 -3.65
C ILE A 258 4.12 14.34 -5.10
N VAL A 259 5.11 13.71 -5.75
CA VAL A 259 5.50 14.01 -7.12
C VAL A 259 4.37 13.67 -8.08
N LEU A 260 3.75 12.49 -7.98
CA LEU A 260 2.63 12.12 -8.87
C LEU A 260 1.40 12.98 -8.64
N GLN A 261 1.09 13.31 -7.38
CA GLN A 261 0.01 14.26 -7.08
C GLN A 261 0.23 15.59 -7.82
N PHE A 262 1.44 16.16 -7.71
CA PHE A 262 1.77 17.38 -8.41
C PHE A 262 1.75 17.20 -9.94
N MET A 263 2.36 16.13 -10.46
CA MET A 263 2.48 15.89 -11.90
C MET A 263 1.14 15.61 -12.56
N VAL A 264 0.25 14.85 -11.94
CA VAL A 264 -1.07 14.51 -12.52
C VAL A 264 -1.98 15.74 -12.56
N PHE A 265 -1.98 16.55 -11.49
CA PHE A 265 -2.93 17.65 -11.37
C PHE A 265 -2.39 18.99 -11.90
N ASN A 266 -1.09 19.27 -11.74
CA ASN A 266 -0.51 20.58 -11.98
C ASN A 266 0.52 20.62 -13.13
N SER A 267 0.72 19.55 -13.90
CA SER A 267 1.67 19.54 -15.03
C SER A 267 1.01 19.37 -16.41
N ARG A 268 1.75 19.77 -17.45
CA ARG A 268 1.36 19.55 -18.86
C ARG A 268 1.19 18.07 -19.22
N TRP A 269 2.02 17.20 -18.63
CA TRP A 269 1.90 15.75 -18.82
C TRP A 269 0.58 15.23 -18.25
N GLY A 270 0.23 15.65 -17.03
CA GLY A 270 -1.01 15.27 -16.36
C GLY A 270 -2.27 15.76 -17.07
N LEU A 271 -2.24 16.97 -17.67
CA LEU A 271 -3.34 17.47 -18.50
C LEU A 271 -3.55 16.60 -19.74
N ARG A 272 -2.47 16.31 -20.49
CA ARG A 272 -2.54 15.47 -21.70
C ARG A 272 -3.01 14.06 -21.39
N MET A 273 -2.48 13.49 -20.31
CA MET A 273 -2.87 12.17 -19.81
C MET A 273 -4.37 12.09 -19.55
N ARG A 274 -4.93 13.03 -18.76
CA ARG A 274 -6.37 13.06 -18.44
C ARG A 274 -7.22 13.26 -19.69
N ALA A 275 -6.82 14.16 -20.59
CA ALA A 275 -7.52 14.37 -21.86
C ALA A 275 -7.56 13.10 -22.72
N CYS A 276 -6.45 12.35 -22.80
CA CYS A 276 -6.39 11.06 -23.50
C CYS A 276 -7.26 9.96 -22.85
N GLY A 277 -7.47 10.03 -21.54
CA GLY A 277 -8.33 9.12 -20.79
C GLY A 277 -9.83 9.42 -20.97
N GLU A 278 -10.21 10.69 -20.92
CA GLU A 278 -11.62 11.13 -20.99
C GLU A 278 -12.14 11.17 -22.44
N HIS A 279 -11.42 11.87 -23.33
CA HIS A 279 -11.84 12.07 -24.72
C HIS A 279 -10.66 11.90 -25.69
N PRO A 280 -10.21 10.65 -25.95
CA PRO A 280 -9.05 10.39 -26.80
C PRO A 280 -9.16 10.98 -28.21
N ARG A 281 -10.34 10.89 -28.84
CA ARG A 281 -10.56 11.46 -30.18
C ARG A 281 -10.36 12.98 -30.21
N ALA A 282 -10.79 13.70 -29.17
CA ALA A 282 -10.59 15.15 -29.07
C ALA A 282 -9.10 15.48 -28.85
N ALA A 283 -8.40 14.70 -28.03
CA ALA A 283 -6.97 14.88 -27.80
C ALA A 283 -6.13 14.69 -29.08
N ASP A 284 -6.48 13.71 -29.92
CA ASP A 284 -5.80 13.48 -31.20
C ASP A 284 -6.00 14.67 -32.18
N THR A 285 -7.19 15.31 -32.20
CA THR A 285 -7.45 16.47 -33.11
C THR A 285 -6.58 17.69 -32.82
N VAL A 286 -6.15 17.87 -31.57
CA VAL A 286 -5.24 18.96 -31.16
C VAL A 286 -3.76 18.55 -31.20
N GLY A 287 -3.45 17.41 -31.84
CA GLY A 287 -2.08 16.95 -32.11
C GLY A 287 -1.42 16.16 -30.96
N ILE A 288 -2.16 15.75 -29.93
CA ILE A 288 -1.62 14.89 -28.86
C ILE A 288 -1.66 13.45 -29.35
N ASN A 289 -0.50 12.79 -29.45
CA ASN A 289 -0.47 11.35 -29.76
C ASN A 289 -0.98 10.54 -28.55
N VAL A 290 -2.25 10.09 -28.62
CA VAL A 290 -2.91 9.36 -27.53
C VAL A 290 -2.20 8.05 -27.22
N ASN A 291 -1.90 7.23 -28.23
CA ASN A 291 -1.30 5.91 -28.04
C ASN A 291 0.08 6.01 -27.38
N ARG A 292 0.93 6.94 -27.82
CA ARG A 292 2.24 7.16 -27.20
C ARG A 292 2.12 7.63 -25.76
N THR A 293 1.12 8.46 -25.46
CA THR A 293 0.86 8.93 -24.10
C THR A 293 0.42 7.78 -23.19
N ARG A 294 -0.50 6.94 -23.66
CA ARG A 294 -0.95 5.72 -22.95
C ARG A 294 0.19 4.75 -22.70
N TRP A 295 1.00 4.45 -23.73
CA TRP A 295 2.17 3.58 -23.60
C TRP A 295 3.12 4.05 -22.50
N ARG A 296 3.52 5.32 -22.51
CA ARG A 296 4.42 5.86 -21.49
C ARG A 296 3.83 5.75 -20.09
N ASN A 297 2.53 6.01 -19.95
CA ASN A 297 1.86 5.97 -18.66
C ASN A 297 1.75 4.53 -18.13
N VAL A 298 1.40 3.56 -18.99
CA VAL A 298 1.35 2.15 -18.62
C VAL A 298 2.72 1.62 -18.21
N LEU A 299 3.79 2.00 -18.91
CA LEU A 299 5.16 1.64 -18.54
C LEU A 299 5.56 2.26 -17.20
N LEU A 300 5.21 3.52 -16.96
CA LEU A 300 5.50 4.23 -15.71
C LEU A 300 4.72 3.61 -14.54
N GLY A 301 3.43 3.29 -14.74
CA GLY A 301 2.63 2.55 -13.76
C GLY A 301 3.21 1.16 -13.48
N GLY A 302 3.63 0.44 -14.53
CA GLY A 302 4.34 -0.83 -14.39
C GLY A 302 5.61 -0.71 -13.56
N ALA A 303 6.42 0.33 -13.80
CA ALA A 303 7.63 0.60 -13.02
C ALA A 303 7.34 0.90 -11.55
N LEU A 304 6.30 1.71 -11.26
CA LEU A 304 5.87 1.99 -9.89
C LEU A 304 5.42 0.72 -9.17
N ALA A 305 4.61 -0.13 -9.82
CA ALA A 305 4.21 -1.41 -9.27
C ALA A 305 5.41 -2.34 -9.06
N GLY A 306 6.35 -2.40 -10.00
CA GLY A 306 7.59 -3.16 -9.87
C GLY A 306 8.43 -2.73 -8.65
N LEU A 307 8.55 -1.43 -8.40
CA LEU A 307 9.19 -0.89 -7.18
C LEU A 307 8.47 -1.32 -5.90
N GLY A 308 7.13 -1.35 -5.91
CA GLY A 308 6.35 -1.92 -4.81
C GLY A 308 6.70 -3.38 -4.55
N GLY A 309 6.98 -4.16 -5.60
CA GLY A 309 7.39 -5.56 -5.52
C GLY A 309 8.71 -5.76 -4.77
N ALA A 310 9.70 -4.92 -5.06
CA ALA A 310 11.00 -4.94 -4.37
C ALA A 310 10.89 -4.76 -2.85
N PHE A 311 9.77 -4.22 -2.34
CA PHE A 311 9.54 -4.12 -0.92
C PHE A 311 9.49 -5.48 -0.22
N PHE A 312 8.89 -6.50 -0.84
CA PHE A 312 8.77 -7.82 -0.25
C PHE A 312 10.16 -8.47 -0.10
N THR A 313 10.94 -8.52 -1.18
CA THR A 313 12.21 -9.25 -1.20
C THR A 313 13.40 -8.44 -0.66
N ILE A 314 13.66 -7.24 -1.19
CA ILE A 314 14.84 -6.46 -0.81
C ILE A 314 14.52 -5.53 0.38
N GLY A 315 13.28 -5.05 0.50
CA GLY A 315 12.87 -4.14 1.58
C GLY A 315 12.73 -4.84 2.93
N GLN A 316 11.94 -5.91 2.99
CA GLN A 316 11.72 -6.70 4.21
C GLN A 316 12.50 -8.01 4.27
N GLY A 317 12.89 -8.60 3.14
CA GLY A 317 13.53 -9.92 3.13
C GLY A 317 12.54 -11.07 3.28
N LEU A 318 11.31 -10.89 2.79
CA LEU A 318 10.24 -11.91 2.76
C LEU A 318 10.34 -12.82 1.53
#